data_AF-A0A353R7S5-F1
#
_entry.id   AF-A0A353R7S5-F1
#
_cell.length_a   1.000
_cell.length_b   1.000
_cell.length_c   1.000
_cell.angle_alpha   90.00
_cell.angle_beta   90.00
_cell.angle_gamma   90.00
#
_symmetry.space_group_name_H-M   'P 1'
#
loop_
_entity.id
_entity.type
_entity.pdbx_description
1 polymer ?
#
loop_
_entity_poly.entity_id
_entity_poly.type
_entity_poly.pdbx_seq_one_letter_code
_entity_poly.pdbx_strand_id
1 'polypeptide(L)'
;MNKILPALALLMAFAACSTEQTLNTICNPMDLAYRFALEDPYPSRREAADPSVVRFRDDFFLFASKSGGYWWSDNLADWNFVQTDQIPTEEYAPTAVAIDDTLFFLASSNQKSTIYKSAHPLSGTWEVAVEALQVPVWDPVFFLDDDWRLYL
;
A
#
# COMPACT_ATOMS: atom_id res chain seq x y z
N MET A 1 -53.27 -5.22 -27.32
CA MET A 1 -52.68 -4.56 -26.13
C MET A 1 -51.17 -4.51 -26.29
N ASN A 2 -50.60 -3.30 -26.32
CA ASN A 2 -49.22 -3.07 -26.74
C ASN A 2 -48.24 -3.43 -25.60
N LYS A 3 -47.71 -4.67 -25.61
CA LYS A 3 -46.81 -5.19 -24.55
C LYS A 3 -45.43 -4.51 -24.49
N ILE A 4 -45.13 -3.64 -25.45
CA ILE A 4 -43.86 -2.92 -25.56
C ILE A 4 -43.76 -1.79 -24.52
N LEU A 5 -44.87 -1.10 -24.24
CA LEU A 5 -44.91 0.02 -23.31
C LEU A 5 -44.60 -0.36 -21.84
N PRO A 6 -45.14 -1.46 -21.27
CA PRO A 6 -44.76 -1.89 -19.93
C PRO A 6 -43.32 -2.43 -19.83
N ALA A 7 -42.79 -3.02 -20.91
CA ALA A 7 -41.41 -3.50 -20.94
C ALA A 7 -40.38 -2.34 -20.93
N LEU A 8 -40.69 -1.25 -21.65
CA LEU A 8 -39.85 -0.05 -21.69
C LEU A 8 -39.86 0.71 -20.36
N ALA A 9 -41.02 0.76 -19.68
CA ALA A 9 -41.15 1.34 -18.35
C ALA A 9 -40.37 0.55 -17.28
N LEU A 10 -40.32 -0.78 -17.41
CA LEU A 10 -39.56 -1.64 -16.51
C LEU A 10 -38.04 -1.45 -16.70
N LEU A 11 -37.55 -1.31 -17.94
CA LEU A 11 -36.13 -1.04 -18.20
C LEU A 11 -35.66 0.32 -17.64
N MET A 12 -36.50 1.36 -17.73
CA MET A 12 -36.18 2.68 -17.18
C MET A 12 -36.18 2.69 -15.65
N ALA A 13 -36.99 1.84 -15.00
CA ALA A 13 -36.98 1.69 -13.54
C ALA A 13 -35.70 1.02 -13.01
N PHE A 14 -35.08 0.11 -13.80
CA PHE A 14 -33.80 -0.50 -13.43
C PHE A 14 -32.61 0.46 -13.60
N ALA A 15 -32.66 1.40 -14.56
CA ALA A 15 -31.60 2.39 -14.77
C ALA A 15 -31.61 3.53 -13.72
N ALA A 16 -32.74 3.79 -13.07
CA ALA A 16 -32.88 4.88 -12.10
C ALA A 16 -32.38 4.53 -10.68
N CYS A 17 -31.96 3.28 -10.43
CA CYS A 17 -31.61 2.77 -9.10
C CYS A 17 -30.13 2.37 -8.98
N SER A 18 -29.22 3.10 -9.64
CA SER A 18 -27.78 3.00 -9.39
C SER A 18 -27.27 4.33 -8.84
N THR A 19 -27.53 4.59 -7.57
CA THR A 19 -26.77 5.60 -6.83
C THR A 19 -25.39 5.02 -6.57
N GLU A 20 -24.39 5.41 -7.37
CA GLU A 20 -23.00 5.20 -6.97
C GLU A 20 -22.79 5.95 -5.66
N GLN A 21 -22.56 5.18 -4.59
CA GLN A 21 -22.28 5.74 -3.29
C GLN A 21 -20.82 6.22 -3.32
N THR A 22 -20.60 7.50 -3.60
CA THR A 22 -19.27 8.09 -3.58
C THR A 22 -18.70 8.01 -2.16
N LEU A 23 -17.65 7.21 -1.97
CA LEU A 23 -16.99 7.08 -0.67
C LEU A 23 -16.17 8.35 -0.40
N ASN A 24 -16.74 9.29 0.36
CA ASN A 24 -16.08 10.57 0.65
C ASN A 24 -15.13 10.50 1.85
N THR A 25 -15.28 9.47 2.71
CA THR A 25 -14.49 9.31 3.93
C THR A 25 -14.48 7.85 4.31
N ILE A 26 -13.29 7.35 4.65
CA ILE A 26 -13.03 6.02 5.19
C ILE A 26 -12.59 6.18 6.64
N CYS A 27 -13.04 5.29 7.53
CA CYS A 27 -12.54 5.18 8.89
C CYS A 27 -12.10 3.73 9.18
N ASN A 28 -11.31 3.56 10.24
CA ASN A 28 -10.85 2.23 10.64
C ASN A 28 -12.03 1.34 11.11
N PRO A 29 -11.98 0.02 10.81
CA PRO A 29 -10.90 -0.67 10.11
C PRO A 29 -10.96 -0.46 8.58
N MET A 30 -9.81 -0.22 7.96
CA MET A 30 -9.68 -0.23 6.50
C MET A 30 -9.83 -1.65 5.96
N ASP A 31 -10.44 -1.80 4.78
CA ASP A 31 -10.59 -3.09 4.11
C ASP A 31 -9.29 -3.48 3.38
N LEU A 32 -8.32 -3.96 4.14
CA LEU A 32 -7.05 -4.48 3.62
C LEU A 32 -7.02 -6.00 3.65
N ALA A 33 -6.55 -6.61 2.56
CA ALA A 33 -6.38 -8.05 2.44
C ALA A 33 -5.10 -8.57 3.15
N TYR A 34 -4.88 -8.22 4.43
CA TYR A 34 -3.72 -8.71 5.20
C TYR A 34 -3.86 -10.20 5.54
N ARG A 35 -2.75 -10.91 5.67
CA ARG A 35 -2.71 -12.38 5.73
C ARG A 35 -2.39 -12.91 7.12
N PHE A 36 -2.47 -14.23 7.29
CA PHE A 36 -1.94 -14.89 8.48
C PHE A 36 -0.41 -14.74 8.54
N ALA A 37 0.13 -14.56 9.74
CA ALA A 37 1.57 -14.53 9.99
C ALA A 37 2.24 -15.83 9.51
N LEU A 38 3.52 -15.78 9.13
CA LEU A 38 4.27 -16.97 8.66
C LEU A 38 4.84 -17.83 9.80
N GLU A 39 4.19 -17.88 10.95
CA GLU A 39 4.69 -18.64 12.10
C GLU A 39 4.63 -20.16 11.83
N ASP A 40 5.74 -20.84 12.08
CA ASP A 40 5.88 -22.30 12.03
C ASP A 40 5.84 -22.86 13.46
N PRO A 41 5.10 -23.94 13.77
CA PRO A 41 4.30 -24.80 12.89
C PRO A 41 2.85 -24.39 12.67
N TYR A 42 2.34 -23.40 13.40
CA TYR A 42 0.93 -23.02 13.33
C TYR A 42 0.77 -21.50 13.30
N PRO A 43 0.34 -20.92 12.17
CA PRO A 43 -0.02 -19.51 12.13
C PRO A 43 -1.28 -19.28 12.98
N SER A 44 -1.16 -18.45 14.01
CA SER A 44 -2.22 -18.25 15.01
C SER A 44 -3.00 -16.94 14.87
N ARG A 45 -2.48 -16.01 14.07
CA ARG A 45 -3.05 -14.66 13.91
C ARG A 45 -2.83 -14.10 12.51
N ARG A 46 -3.69 -13.15 12.15
CA ARG A 46 -3.45 -12.22 11.03
C ARG A 46 -2.84 -10.95 11.60
N GLU A 47 -1.84 -10.40 10.92
CA GLU A 47 -1.17 -9.19 11.36
C GLU A 47 -0.84 -8.28 10.17
N ALA A 48 -1.06 -6.98 10.39
CA ALA A 48 -0.55 -5.86 9.62
C ALA A 48 -0.55 -4.68 10.59
N ALA A 49 0.60 -4.02 10.73
CA ALA A 49 0.80 -2.94 11.69
C ALA A 49 1.72 -1.88 11.09
N ASP A 50 1.86 -0.76 11.81
CA ASP A 50 2.85 0.28 11.51
C ASP A 50 2.77 0.80 10.06
N PRO A 51 1.57 1.20 9.57
CA PRO A 51 1.41 1.56 8.17
C PRO A 51 2.17 2.86 7.84
N SER A 52 2.96 2.82 6.77
CA SER A 52 3.54 4.00 6.12
C SER A 52 2.81 4.23 4.80
N VAL A 53 2.14 5.38 4.67
CA VAL A 53 1.45 5.80 3.45
C VAL A 53 2.20 6.95 2.80
N VAL A 54 2.51 6.82 1.52
CA VAL A 54 3.21 7.84 0.74
C VAL A 54 2.51 8.05 -0.59
N ARG A 55 2.36 9.30 -1.00
CA ARG A 55 1.92 9.63 -2.35
C ARG A 55 3.11 9.54 -3.31
N PHE A 56 2.95 8.81 -4.39
CA PHE A 56 3.95 8.72 -5.45
C PHE A 56 3.26 8.82 -6.80
N ARG A 57 3.51 9.93 -7.51
CA ARG A 57 2.78 10.33 -8.72
C ARG A 57 1.28 10.52 -8.41
N ASP A 58 0.43 9.81 -9.14
CA ASP A 58 -1.03 9.90 -9.05
C ASP A 58 -1.62 8.93 -8.01
N ASP A 59 -0.81 8.02 -7.46
CA ASP A 59 -1.25 6.97 -6.54
C ASP A 59 -0.70 7.17 -5.12
N PHE A 60 -1.35 6.54 -4.14
CA PHE A 60 -0.89 6.34 -2.78
C PHE A 60 -0.40 4.91 -2.61
N PHE A 61 0.74 4.73 -1.94
CA PHE A 61 1.29 3.42 -1.59
C PHE A 61 1.28 3.24 -0.08
N LEU A 62 0.79 2.09 0.39
CA LEU A 62 0.74 1.71 1.80
C LEU A 62 1.61 0.49 2.03
N PHE A 63 2.63 0.66 2.86
CA PHE A 63 3.48 -0.41 3.36
C PHE A 63 3.12 -0.68 4.81
N ALA A 64 3.02 -1.95 5.20
CA ALA A 64 2.74 -2.33 6.58
C ALA A 64 3.57 -3.56 6.97
N SER A 65 3.82 -3.70 8.26
CA SER A 65 4.51 -4.86 8.84
C SER A 65 3.85 -6.16 8.38
N LYS A 66 4.65 -7.21 8.10
CA LYS A 66 4.17 -8.60 7.98
C LYS A 66 3.13 -8.86 6.89
N SER A 67 3.23 -8.15 5.78
CA SER A 67 2.17 -8.10 4.77
C SER A 67 2.42 -8.96 3.53
N GLY A 68 3.65 -9.43 3.28
CA GLY A 68 4.02 -10.15 2.05
C GLY A 68 3.99 -9.32 0.76
N GLY A 69 3.84 -8.00 0.89
CA GLY A 69 3.66 -7.05 -0.20
C GLY A 69 3.30 -5.68 0.35
N TYR A 70 2.66 -4.87 -0.49
CA TYR A 70 2.14 -3.54 -0.14
C TYR A 70 0.88 -3.28 -0.95
N TRP A 71 0.17 -2.20 -0.63
CA TRP A 71 -1.03 -1.80 -1.34
C TRP A 71 -0.83 -0.48 -2.07
N TRP A 72 -1.61 -0.26 -3.12
CA TRP A 72 -1.76 1.05 -3.73
C TRP A 72 -3.23 1.44 -3.89
N SER A 73 -3.50 2.74 -3.94
CA SER A 73 -4.84 3.30 -4.10
C SER A 73 -4.75 4.64 -4.81
N ASP A 74 -5.72 4.96 -5.67
CA ASP A 74 -5.89 6.29 -6.27
C ASP A 74 -6.81 7.20 -5.44
N ASN A 75 -7.53 6.64 -4.46
CA ASN A 75 -8.61 7.32 -3.74
C ASN A 75 -8.56 7.15 -2.21
N LEU A 76 -7.54 6.46 -1.67
CA LEU A 76 -7.35 6.08 -0.26
C LEU A 76 -8.44 5.18 0.35
N ALA A 77 -9.46 4.81 -0.42
CA ALA A 77 -10.60 4.01 0.01
C ALA A 77 -10.48 2.56 -0.48
N ASP A 78 -10.18 2.39 -1.77
CA ASP A 78 -10.05 1.11 -2.44
C ASP A 78 -8.56 0.79 -2.62
N TRP A 79 -8.14 -0.36 -2.09
CA TRP A 79 -6.73 -0.73 -2.05
C TRP A 79 -6.46 -1.98 -2.88
N ASN A 80 -5.44 -1.90 -3.73
CA ASN A 80 -5.00 -2.98 -4.62
C ASN A 80 -3.68 -3.54 -4.10
N PHE A 81 -3.61 -4.86 -3.88
CA PHE A 81 -2.43 -5.51 -3.32
C PHE A 81 -1.38 -5.83 -4.40
N VAL A 82 -0.12 -5.51 -4.13
CA VAL A 82 1.06 -5.86 -4.90
C VAL A 82 1.90 -6.82 -4.06
N GLN A 83 1.88 -8.10 -4.44
CA GLN A 83 2.75 -9.10 -3.82
C GLN A 83 4.17 -8.96 -4.35
N THR A 84 5.17 -9.03 -3.47
CA THR A 84 6.59 -9.04 -3.87
C THR A 84 7.49 -9.66 -2.80
N ASP A 85 8.61 -10.20 -3.23
CA ASP A 85 9.72 -10.68 -2.42
C ASP A 85 11.01 -9.84 -2.61
N GLN A 86 10.95 -8.77 -3.43
CA GLN A 86 12.10 -7.94 -3.78
C GLN A 86 12.51 -6.94 -2.68
N ILE A 87 11.64 -6.74 -1.69
CA ILE A 87 11.87 -5.96 -0.48
C ILE A 87 11.51 -6.82 0.74
N PRO A 88 12.00 -6.51 1.95
CA PRO A 88 11.73 -7.30 3.15
C PRO A 88 10.29 -7.09 3.67
N THR A 89 9.32 -7.68 2.98
CA THR A 89 7.87 -7.54 3.25
C THR A 89 7.40 -8.17 4.56
N GLU A 90 8.27 -8.92 5.22
CA GLU A 90 8.04 -9.54 6.53
C GLU A 90 8.73 -8.80 7.68
N GLU A 91 9.44 -7.70 7.43
CA GLU A 91 10.01 -6.89 8.50
C GLU A 91 8.97 -5.92 9.09
N TYR A 92 9.30 -5.37 10.26
CA TYR A 92 8.43 -4.47 11.00
C TYR A 92 8.69 -2.99 10.66
N ALA A 93 7.66 -2.17 10.87
CA ALA A 93 7.69 -0.71 10.75
C ALA A 93 8.39 -0.22 9.47
N PRO A 94 7.82 -0.51 8.29
CA PRO A 94 8.36 0.01 7.05
C PRO A 94 8.18 1.53 6.97
N THR A 95 9.07 2.20 6.24
CA THR A 95 8.95 3.60 5.84
C THR A 95 9.23 3.75 4.35
N ALA A 96 8.62 4.76 3.74
CA ALA A 96 8.82 5.08 2.34
C ALA A 96 8.79 6.59 2.08
N VAL A 97 9.56 7.03 1.08
CA VAL A 97 9.60 8.43 0.64
C VAL A 97 9.69 8.49 -0.88
N ALA A 98 8.93 9.40 -1.48
CA ALA A 98 9.03 9.72 -2.90
C ALA A 98 10.04 10.86 -3.09
N ILE A 99 11.02 10.66 -3.97
CA ILE A 99 11.96 11.70 -4.39
C ILE A 99 11.98 11.69 -5.92
N ASP A 100 11.51 12.79 -6.51
CA ASP A 100 11.30 12.93 -7.95
C ASP A 100 10.49 11.78 -8.56
N ASP A 101 11.11 10.99 -9.44
CA ASP A 101 10.49 9.90 -10.20
C ASP A 101 10.67 8.53 -9.55
N THR A 102 11.18 8.49 -8.31
CA THR A 102 11.60 7.27 -7.63
C THR A 102 11.00 7.17 -6.22
N LEU A 103 10.47 5.99 -5.89
CA LEU A 103 10.01 5.65 -4.55
C LEU A 103 11.09 4.88 -3.80
N PHE A 104 11.40 5.27 -2.57
CA PHE A 104 12.38 4.60 -1.71
C PHE A 104 11.67 3.89 -0.56
N PHE A 105 12.23 2.75 -0.14
CA PHE A 105 11.69 1.89 0.92
C PHE A 105 12.79 1.44 1.87
N LEU A 106 12.45 1.39 3.16
CA LEU A 106 13.26 0.81 4.22
C LEU A 106 12.33 0.16 5.26
N ALA A 107 12.82 -0.83 6.00
CA ALA A 107 12.13 -1.40 7.16
C ALA A 107 13.11 -1.67 8.30
N SER A 108 12.58 -2.00 9.47
CA SER A 108 13.37 -2.30 10.66
C SER A 108 14.31 -3.48 10.42
N SER A 109 15.53 -3.42 10.99
CA SER A 109 16.48 -4.52 11.00
C SER A 109 17.44 -4.40 12.17
N ASN A 110 17.72 -5.52 12.83
CA ASN A 110 18.77 -5.60 13.85
C ASN A 110 20.16 -5.93 13.27
N GLN A 111 20.26 -6.23 11.96
CA GLN A 111 21.50 -6.70 11.35
C GLN A 111 22.02 -5.77 10.26
N LYS A 112 21.13 -5.38 9.33
CA LYS A 112 21.49 -4.61 8.13
C LYS A 112 20.26 -3.89 7.59
N SER A 113 20.37 -2.57 7.49
CA SER A 113 19.34 -1.72 6.90
C SER A 113 19.72 -1.35 5.46
N THR A 114 19.08 -2.02 4.51
CA THR A 114 19.20 -1.77 3.07
C THR A 114 18.09 -0.82 2.63
N ILE A 115 18.42 0.22 1.86
CA ILE A 115 17.41 1.07 1.21
C ILE A 115 17.15 0.54 -0.19
N TYR A 116 15.88 0.33 -0.51
CA TYR A 116 15.41 -0.11 -1.82
C TYR A 116 14.79 1.06 -2.57
N LYS A 117 14.74 0.98 -3.90
CA LYS A 117 14.10 1.96 -4.77
C LYS A 117 13.29 1.30 -5.88
N SER A 118 12.28 2.02 -6.38
CA SER A 118 11.54 1.64 -7.57
C SER A 118 11.00 2.86 -8.32
N ALA A 119 11.17 2.89 -9.63
CA ALA A 119 10.47 3.83 -10.52
C ALA A 119 9.11 3.27 -10.98
N HIS A 120 8.85 1.98 -10.74
CA HIS A 120 7.64 1.28 -11.18
C HIS A 120 7.08 0.38 -10.06
N PRO A 121 6.68 0.93 -8.90
CA PRO A 121 6.25 0.12 -7.77
C PRO A 121 4.98 -0.70 -8.05
N LEU A 122 4.17 -0.36 -9.07
CA LEU A 122 3.02 -1.19 -9.45
C LEU A 122 3.42 -2.57 -10.02
N SER A 123 4.63 -2.74 -10.57
CA SER A 123 5.09 -4.04 -11.07
C SER A 123 5.70 -4.94 -9.98
N GLY A 124 5.78 -4.47 -8.72
CA GLY A 124 6.39 -5.24 -7.63
C GLY A 124 7.91 -5.35 -7.71
N THR A 125 8.57 -4.68 -8.67
CA THR A 125 10.03 -4.74 -8.87
C THR A 125 10.74 -3.61 -8.16
N TRP A 126 11.81 -3.97 -7.45
CA TRP A 126 12.63 -3.07 -6.65
C TRP A 126 14.10 -3.35 -6.89
N GLU A 127 14.92 -2.33 -6.69
CA GLU A 127 16.37 -2.39 -6.78
C GLU A 127 16.99 -1.89 -5.48
N VAL A 128 18.22 -2.30 -5.17
CA VAL A 128 18.97 -1.71 -4.06
C VAL A 128 19.42 -0.30 -4.43
N ALA A 129 19.09 0.68 -3.60
CA ALA A 129 19.60 2.05 -3.69
C ALA A 129 20.85 2.24 -2.82
N VAL A 130 20.80 1.75 -1.58
CA VAL A 130 21.90 1.77 -0.62
C VAL A 130 22.00 0.40 0.02
N GLU A 131 23.14 -0.26 -0.19
CA GLU A 131 23.36 -1.63 0.27
C GLU A 131 23.29 -1.76 1.80
N ALA A 132 23.81 -0.78 2.55
CA ALA A 132 23.75 -0.77 4.01
C ALA A 132 23.90 0.65 4.55
N LEU A 133 23.06 1.00 5.54
CA LEU A 133 23.32 2.13 6.43
C LEU A 133 24.51 1.83 7.36
N GLN A 134 25.12 2.88 7.91
CA GLN A 134 26.23 2.76 8.86
C GLN A 134 25.82 2.02 10.14
N VAL A 135 24.56 2.18 10.55
CA VAL A 135 23.98 1.53 11.73
C VAL A 135 22.61 0.96 11.33
N PRO A 136 22.29 -0.29 11.69
CA PRO A 136 20.94 -0.84 11.53
C PRO A 136 19.93 -0.03 12.34
N VAL A 137 18.73 0.15 11.80
CA VAL A 137 17.68 0.98 12.40
C VAL A 137 16.43 0.15 12.71
N TRP A 138 15.70 0.57 13.74
CA TRP A 138 14.42 0.00 14.15
C TRP A 138 13.38 1.13 14.24
N ASP A 139 12.18 0.89 13.73
CA ASP A 139 11.10 1.88 13.52
C ASP A 139 11.55 3.15 12.77
N PRO A 140 12.17 3.02 11.57
CA PRO A 140 12.64 4.16 10.80
C PRO A 140 11.52 5.07 10.29
N VAL A 141 11.83 6.35 10.07
CA VAL A 141 10.98 7.27 9.31
C VAL A 141 11.82 8.15 8.39
N PHE A 142 11.56 8.09 7.08
CA PHE A 142 12.16 9.05 6.16
C PHE A 142 11.50 10.42 6.31
N PHE A 143 12.31 11.46 6.50
CA PHE A 143 11.87 12.85 6.50
C PHE A 143 12.69 13.64 5.47
N LEU A 144 12.08 13.94 4.32
CA LEU A 144 12.66 14.84 3.32
C LEU A 144 12.22 16.27 3.66
N ASP A 145 13.18 17.11 4.05
CA ASP A 145 12.92 18.50 4.39
C ASP A 145 12.93 19.40 3.14
N ASP A 146 12.42 20.63 3.27
CA ASP A 146 12.29 21.59 2.18
C ASP A 146 13.66 22.08 1.63
N ASP A 147 14.75 21.82 2.36
CA ASP A 147 16.13 22.08 1.93
C ASP A 147 16.74 20.93 1.10
N TRP A 148 15.91 19.94 0.73
CA TRP A 148 16.28 18.74 -0.02
C TRP A 148 17.24 17.80 0.70
N ARG A 149 17.33 17.90 2.02
CA ARG A 149 18.04 16.91 2.83
C ARG A 149 17.07 15.84 3.32
N LEU A 150 17.48 14.59 3.10
CA LEU A 150 16.78 13.43 3.63
C LEU A 150 17.36 13.07 5.00
N TYR A 151 16.48 13.03 6.00
CA TYR A 151 16.76 12.57 7.35
C TYR A 151 16.09 11.22 7.59
N LEU A 152 16.66 10.49 8.55
CA LEU A 152 16.20 9.19 9.03
C LEU A 152 16.22 9.19 10.55
#